data_AF-A0A642UVE1-F1
#
_entry.id   AF-A0A642UVE1-F1
#
_cell.length_a   1.000
_cell.length_b   1.000
_cell.length_c   1.000
_cell.angle_alpha   90.00
_cell.angle_beta   90.00
_cell.angle_gamma   90.00
#
_symmetry.space_group_name_H-M   'P 1'
#
loop_
_entity.id
_entity.type
_entity.pdbx_description
1 polymer ?
#
loop_
_entity_poly.entity_id
_entity_poly.type
_entity_poly.pdbx_seq_one_letter_code
_entity_poly.pdbx_strand_id
1 'polypeptide(L)'
;MSKRECASKIVNLLKTLPQENLKHYTVFKDVQLQRFQDESVVDAISEKDLKLQYASLRDLVNDKYKNYYPLGDKMLKPKSNPAYYERLMADIRGEKRETLASALKMVYTGK
;
A
#
# COMPACT_ATOMS: atom_id res chain seq x y z
N MET A 1 1.40 21.08 -18.53
CA MET A 1 0.87 19.71 -18.69
C MET A 1 -0.58 19.83 -19.06
N SER A 2 -0.92 19.40 -20.27
CA SER A 2 -2.30 19.23 -20.72
C SER A 2 -2.99 18.09 -19.96
N LYS A 3 -4.33 18.06 -19.91
CA LYS A 3 -5.10 16.98 -19.29
C LYS A 3 -4.73 15.61 -19.86
N ARG A 4 -4.61 15.50 -21.18
CA ARG A 4 -4.25 14.25 -21.88
C ARG A 4 -2.85 13.76 -21.50
N GLU A 5 -1.89 14.66 -21.41
CA GLU A 5 -0.53 14.34 -20.97
C GLU A 5 -0.53 13.82 -19.53
N CYS A 6 -1.32 14.46 -18.65
CA CYS A 6 -1.44 14.07 -17.26
C CYS A 6 -2.08 12.67 -17.11
N ALA A 7 -3.17 12.40 -17.84
CA ALA A 7 -3.82 11.09 -17.88
C ALA A 7 -2.87 9.99 -18.40
N SER A 8 -2.10 10.27 -19.46
CA SER A 8 -1.08 9.34 -19.97
C SER A 8 -0.02 9.00 -18.92
N LYS A 9 0.46 9.99 -18.16
CA LYS A 9 1.40 9.75 -17.05
C LYS A 9 0.78 8.94 -15.91
N ILE A 10 -0.49 9.17 -15.58
CA ILE A 10 -1.23 8.36 -14.60
C ILE A 10 -1.31 6.90 -15.07
N VAL A 11 -1.71 6.66 -16.32
CA VAL A 11 -1.78 5.30 -16.90
C VAL A 11 -0.42 4.61 -16.86
N ASN A 12 0.65 5.32 -17.18
CA ASN A 12 2.00 4.76 -17.12
C ASN A 12 2.42 4.38 -15.69
N LEU A 13 2.08 5.20 -14.69
CA LEU A 13 2.32 4.85 -13.27
C LEU A 13 1.47 3.67 -12.81
N LEU A 14 0.20 3.59 -13.21
CA LEU A 14 -0.67 2.46 -12.86
C LEU A 14 -0.11 1.14 -13.40
N LYS A 15 0.51 1.15 -14.59
CA LYS A 15 1.14 -0.03 -15.17
C LYS A 15 2.30 -0.57 -14.33
N THR A 16 3.04 0.28 -13.60
CA THR A 16 4.15 -0.14 -12.75
C THR A 16 3.71 -0.74 -11.41
N LEU A 17 2.44 -0.60 -11.02
CA LEU A 17 1.94 -1.20 -9.79
C LEU A 17 1.94 -2.74 -9.90
N PRO A 18 2.30 -3.46 -8.81
CA PRO A 18 2.26 -4.91 -8.77
C PRO A 18 0.82 -5.43 -8.94
N GLN A 19 0.69 -6.68 -9.38
CA GLN A 19 -0.59 -7.36 -9.45
C GLN A 19 -1.11 -7.65 -8.03
N GLU A 20 -2.38 -7.38 -7.77
CA GLU A 20 -2.99 -7.62 -6.46
C GLU A 20 -3.24 -9.13 -6.26
N ASN A 21 -2.81 -9.67 -5.11
CA ASN A 21 -2.98 -11.09 -4.77
C ASN A 21 -4.39 -11.43 -4.23
N LEU A 22 -5.27 -10.45 -4.12
CA LEU A 22 -6.63 -10.63 -3.60
C LEU A 22 -7.57 -10.99 -4.74
N LYS A 23 -8.13 -12.21 -4.71
CA LYS A 23 -9.17 -12.67 -5.65
C LYS A 23 -10.52 -12.03 -5.32
N HIS A 24 -10.67 -10.74 -5.57
CA HIS A 24 -11.95 -10.05 -5.43
C HIS A 24 -12.39 -9.42 -6.74
N TYR A 25 -13.71 -9.21 -6.85
CA TYR A 25 -14.45 -8.81 -8.05
C TYR A 25 -13.94 -7.54 -8.74
N THR A 26 -13.05 -6.77 -8.11
CA THR A 26 -12.49 -5.53 -8.64
C THR A 26 -11.05 -5.36 -8.17
N VAL A 27 -10.11 -5.28 -9.13
CA VAL A 27 -8.69 -4.98 -8.90
C VAL A 27 -8.50 -3.47 -9.08
N PHE A 28 -7.86 -2.79 -8.12
CA PHE A 28 -7.70 -1.34 -8.14
C PHE A 28 -7.01 -0.87 -9.43
N LYS A 29 -5.90 -1.53 -9.79
CA LYS A 29 -5.12 -1.24 -10.99
C LYS A 29 -6.00 -1.23 -12.25
N ASP A 30 -6.84 -2.25 -12.41
CA ASP A 30 -7.65 -2.43 -13.60
C ASP A 30 -8.78 -1.40 -13.68
N VAL A 31 -9.47 -1.15 -12.56
CA VAL A 31 -10.52 -0.12 -12.48
C VAL A 31 -9.98 1.26 -12.81
N GLN A 32 -8.81 1.62 -12.28
CA GLN A 32 -8.21 2.92 -12.58
C GLN A 32 -7.68 3.00 -14.02
N LEU A 33 -7.11 1.92 -14.56
CA LEU A 33 -6.68 1.89 -15.95
C LEU A 33 -7.86 2.12 -16.89
N GLN A 34 -8.99 1.46 -16.67
CA GLN A 34 -10.21 1.68 -17.45
C GLN A 34 -10.67 3.13 -17.35
N ARG A 35 -10.70 3.69 -16.13
CA ARG A 35 -11.15 5.07 -15.87
C ARG A 35 -10.32 6.13 -16.62
N PHE A 36 -8.99 6.01 -16.62
CA PHE A 36 -8.10 7.00 -17.23
C PHE A 36 -7.78 6.75 -18.70
N GLN A 37 -8.20 5.60 -19.24
CA GLN A 37 -8.20 5.33 -20.69
C GLN A 37 -9.45 5.87 -21.38
N ASP A 38 -10.54 6.08 -20.64
CA ASP A 38 -11.76 6.69 -21.16
C ASP A 38 -11.61 8.22 -21.23
N GLU A 39 -11.54 8.75 -22.46
CA GLU A 39 -11.39 10.18 -22.71
C GLU A 39 -12.56 11.00 -22.14
N SER A 40 -13.78 10.46 -22.17
CA SER A 40 -14.96 11.17 -21.68
C SER A 40 -14.88 11.43 -20.17
N VAL A 41 -14.34 10.46 -19.43
CA VAL A 41 -14.11 10.57 -17.99
C VAL A 41 -12.99 11.54 -17.69
N VAL A 42 -11.89 11.49 -18.45
CA VAL A 42 -10.74 12.40 -18.27
C VAL A 42 -11.14 13.85 -18.54
N ASP A 43 -11.94 14.09 -19.57
CA ASP A 43 -12.39 15.45 -19.94
C ASP A 43 -13.32 16.05 -18.88
N ALA A 44 -14.16 15.23 -18.25
CA ALA A 44 -15.04 15.62 -17.14
C ALA A 44 -14.29 16.02 -15.86
N ILE A 45 -13.07 15.52 -15.64
CA ILE A 45 -12.25 15.85 -14.46
C ILE A 45 -11.59 17.22 -14.66
N SER A 46 -11.59 18.07 -13.63
CA SER A 46 -10.89 19.36 -13.71
C SER A 46 -9.37 19.17 -13.85
N GLU A 47 -8.68 20.09 -14.52
CA GLU A 47 -7.22 19.97 -14.69
C GLU A 47 -6.49 19.97 -13.34
N LYS A 48 -6.99 20.76 -12.38
CA LYS A 48 -6.45 20.83 -11.02
C LYS A 48 -6.56 19.47 -10.32
N ASP A 49 -7.72 18.83 -10.40
CA ASP A 49 -7.96 17.54 -9.74
C ASP A 49 -7.20 16.41 -10.40
N LEU A 50 -7.04 16.46 -11.74
CA LEU A 50 -6.25 15.47 -12.46
C LEU A 50 -4.77 15.54 -12.07
N LYS A 51 -4.22 16.76 -11.93
CA LYS A 51 -2.85 16.97 -11.43
C LYS A 51 -2.69 16.50 -9.98
N LEU A 52 -3.69 16.75 -9.13
CA LEU A 52 -3.67 16.27 -7.75
C LEU A 52 -3.67 14.74 -7.70
N GLN A 53 -4.53 14.08 -8.48
CA GLN A 53 -4.59 12.62 -8.58
C GLN A 53 -3.27 12.03 -9.08
N TYR A 54 -2.63 12.66 -10.07
CA TYR A 54 -1.29 12.26 -10.52
C TYR A 54 -0.25 12.39 -9.39
N ALA A 55 -0.22 13.52 -8.68
CA ALA A 55 0.72 13.73 -7.59
C ALA A 55 0.54 12.71 -6.46
N SER A 56 -0.71 12.43 -6.07
CA SER A 56 -1.06 11.44 -5.06
C SER A 56 -0.66 10.03 -5.49
N LEU A 57 -0.96 9.63 -6.74
CA LEU A 57 -0.56 8.32 -7.25
C LEU A 57 0.96 8.17 -7.31
N ARG A 58 1.66 9.21 -7.75
CA ARG A 58 3.13 9.23 -7.79
C ARG A 58 3.72 9.09 -6.39
N ASP A 59 3.15 9.76 -5.40
CA ASP A 59 3.61 9.67 -4.02
C ASP A 59 3.34 8.28 -3.42
N LEU A 60 2.24 7.63 -3.81
CA LEU A 60 1.91 6.25 -3.42
C LEU A 60 2.88 5.24 -4.05
N VAL A 61 3.10 5.29 -5.36
CA VAL A 61 4.00 4.38 -6.09
C VAL A 61 5.43 4.47 -5.59
N ASN A 62 5.87 5.66 -5.20
CA ASN A 62 7.23 5.89 -4.70
C ASN A 62 7.39 5.64 -3.20
N ASP A 63 6.39 5.06 -2.53
CA ASP A 63 6.46 4.77 -1.10
C ASP A 63 6.86 6.00 -0.26
N LYS A 64 6.46 7.21 -0.68
CA LYS A 64 7.02 8.48 -0.17
C LYS A 64 7.01 8.56 1.36
N TYR A 65 5.88 8.20 1.98
CA TYR A 65 5.71 8.29 3.43
C TYR A 65 6.42 7.17 4.18
N LYS A 66 6.56 5.99 3.59
CA LYS A 66 7.38 4.90 4.14
C LYS A 66 8.85 5.31 4.15
N ASN A 67 9.32 5.97 3.10
CA ASN A 67 10.68 6.49 3.00
C ASN A 67 10.91 7.72 3.90
N TYR A 68 9.89 8.57 4.06
CA TYR A 68 9.97 9.77 4.89
C TYR A 68 9.90 9.46 6.40
N TYR A 69 9.16 8.41 6.78
CA TYR A 69 9.02 7.94 8.16
C TYR A 69 9.54 6.51 8.29
N PRO A 70 10.87 6.28 8.15
CA PRO A 70 11.43 4.94 8.27
C PRO A 70 11.17 4.39 9.68
N LEU A 71 10.69 3.16 9.74
CA LEU A 71 10.47 2.47 11.01
C LEU A 71 11.82 2.03 11.57
N GLY A 72 12.23 2.65 12.67
CA GLY A 72 13.45 2.27 13.38
C GLY A 72 13.26 1.03 14.27
N ASP A 73 14.38 0.39 14.63
CA ASP A 73 14.39 -0.83 15.46
C ASP A 73 13.64 -0.67 16.78
N LYS A 74 13.65 0.51 17.40
CA LYS A 74 12.91 0.75 18.65
C LYS A 74 11.39 0.64 18.49
N MET A 75 10.87 0.97 17.30
CA MET A 75 9.43 0.89 17.00
C MET A 75 9.04 -0.54 16.64
N LEU A 76 9.90 -1.25 15.90
CA LEU A 76 9.65 -2.63 15.49
C LEU A 76 9.91 -3.63 16.63
N LYS A 77 10.92 -3.37 17.46
CA LYS A 77 11.40 -4.24 18.54
C LYS A 77 11.40 -3.48 19.86
N PRO A 78 10.21 -3.18 20.42
CA PRO A 78 10.12 -2.45 21.68
C PRO A 78 10.79 -3.26 22.80
N LYS A 79 11.43 -2.57 23.76
CA LYS A 79 12.13 -3.22 24.89
C LYS A 79 11.26 -4.22 25.67
N SER A 80 9.96 -3.93 25.77
CA SER A 80 8.99 -4.78 26.46
C SER A 80 8.71 -6.10 25.72
N ASN A 81 8.77 -6.10 24.38
CA ASN A 81 8.57 -7.30 23.57
C ASN A 81 9.41 -7.25 22.28
N PRO A 82 10.71 -7.58 22.35
CA PRO A 82 11.61 -7.49 21.20
C PRO A 82 11.29 -8.45 20.06
N ALA A 83 10.60 -9.56 20.35
CA ALA A 83 10.26 -10.59 19.38
C ALA A 83 8.91 -10.37 18.68
N TYR A 84 8.14 -9.37 19.13
CA TYR A 84 6.77 -9.12 18.66
C TYR A 84 6.66 -9.00 17.14
N TYR A 85 7.49 -8.17 16.52
CA TYR A 85 7.45 -7.91 15.09
C TYR A 85 7.81 -9.14 14.25
N GLU A 86 8.88 -9.85 14.61
CA GLU A 86 9.30 -11.06 13.87
C GLU A 86 8.20 -12.14 13.89
N ARG A 87 7.50 -12.25 15.02
CA ARG A 87 6.39 -13.17 15.21
C ARG A 87 5.18 -12.80 14.35
N LEU A 88 4.79 -11.52 14.33
CA LEU A 88 3.74 -11.04 13.43
C LEU A 88 4.10 -11.30 11.96
N MET A 89 5.36 -11.07 11.58
CA MET A 89 5.82 -11.33 10.22
C MET A 89 5.81 -12.81 9.86
N ALA A 90 6.20 -13.69 10.80
CA ALA A 90 6.13 -15.14 10.62
C ALA A 90 4.68 -15.62 10.43
N ASP A 91 3.74 -15.08 11.19
CA ASP A 91 2.30 -15.38 11.07
C ASP A 91 1.74 -14.92 9.71
N ILE A 92 2.06 -13.69 9.28
CA ILE A 92 1.63 -13.15 7.98
C ILE A 92 2.20 -13.99 6.82
N ARG A 93 3.44 -14.46 6.95
CA ARG A 93 4.10 -15.32 5.95
C ARG A 93 3.61 -16.77 6.01
N GLY A 94 2.85 -17.15 7.04
CA GLY A 94 2.38 -18.52 7.24
C GLY A 94 3.46 -19.50 7.73
N GLU A 95 4.59 -19.01 8.22
CA GLU A 95 5.73 -19.82 8.69
C GLU A 95 5.46 -20.42 10.07
N LYS A 96 4.75 -19.69 10.94
CA LYS A 96 4.27 -20.14 12.25
C LYS A 96 2.85 -19.63 12.43
N ARG A 97 2.06 -20.31 13.25
CA ARG A 97 0.75 -19.81 13.69
C ARG A 97 0.77 -19.72 15.19
N GLU A 98 0.60 -18.53 15.72
CA GLU A 98 0.33 -18.35 17.13
C GLU A 98 -1.01 -18.97 17.53
N THR A 99 -1.03 -19.62 18.68
CA THR A 99 -2.24 -20.17 19.27
C THR A 99 -2.69 -19.27 20.43
N LEU A 100 -3.98 -19.32 20.78
CA LEU A 100 -4.51 -18.55 21.91
C LEU A 100 -3.74 -18.85 23.22
N ALA A 101 -3.28 -20.10 23.39
CA ALA A 101 -2.47 -20.51 24.53
C ALA A 101 -1.07 -19.84 24.55
N SER A 102 -0.40 -19.71 23.40
CA SER A 102 0.91 -19.04 23.33
C SER A 102 0.78 -17.54 23.59
N ALA A 103 -0.30 -16.91 23.10
CA ALA A 103 -0.60 -15.52 23.37
C ALA A 103 -0.87 -15.24 24.86
N LEU A 104 -1.67 -16.09 25.52
CA LEU A 104 -1.96 -15.97 26.95
C LEU A 104 -0.71 -16.17 27.81
N LYS A 105 0.12 -17.16 27.47
CA LYS A 105 1.40 -17.37 28.15
C LYS A 105 2.26 -16.12 28.06
N MET A 106 2.39 -15.52 26.88
CA MET A 106 3.20 -14.32 26.68
C MET A 106 2.75 -13.12 27.51
N VAL A 107 1.44 -12.88 27.62
CA VAL A 107 0.94 -11.77 28.47
C VAL A 107 1.33 -11.99 29.93
N TYR A 108 1.31 -13.24 30.37
CA TYR A 108 1.67 -13.61 31.74
C TYR A 108 3.20 -13.58 31.99
N THR A 109 4.01 -14.07 31.03
CA THR A 109 5.47 -14.19 31.18
C THR A 109 6.26 -12.98 30.69
N GLY A 110 5.64 -12.10 29.90
CA GLY A 110 6.33 -11.02 29.17
C GLY A 110 7.32 -11.52 28.10
N LYS A 111 7.29 -12.83 27.78
CA LYS A 111 8.18 -13.54 26.86
C LYS A 111 7.45 -14.67 26.16
#